data_AF-A0A9W6VDF3-F1
#
_entry.id   AF-A0A9W6VDF3-F1
#
_cell.length_a   1.000
_cell.length_b   1.000
_cell.length_c   1.000
_cell.angle_alpha   90.00
_cell.angle_beta   90.00
_cell.angle_gamma   90.00
#
_symmetry.space_group_name_H-M   'P 1'
#
loop_
_entity.id
_entity.type
_entity.pdbx_description
1 polymer ?
#
loop_
_entity_poly.entity_id
_entity_poly.type
_entity_poly.pdbx_seq_one_letter_code
_entity_poly.pdbx_strand_id
1 'polypeptide(L)'
;MSDAGVDDSTVAPLCGRLRENWWRLALIAATLVMAAFAWYEPLVAVFTVIPVLTWCWGLARSDRTGTVVGAILLALAAWILLPRDLGLSGQWVPSVFDVCLFLPILTAVICLVGIRGERSRGLPAIGFCAFAVAGLALGGYTAVWYSEGDTGNEGVWPGPSGLRVVEGEREGGSGGFSRQLDATGDRAPERMRDYLSSRGFSSQGDDSPSICRVNGVVLTYKVCAVVEDISPTMVRVSWWI
;
A
#
# COMPACT_ATOMS: atom_id res chain seq x y z
N MET A 1 17.83 56.47 -13.53
CA MET A 1 17.08 55.24 -13.87
C MET A 1 18.08 54.12 -13.83
N SER A 2 18.10 53.36 -12.74
CA SER A 2 18.96 52.20 -12.58
C SER A 2 18.13 50.97 -12.94
N ASP A 3 18.46 50.33 -14.06
CA ASP A 3 17.95 49.02 -14.37
C ASP A 3 18.62 48.01 -13.45
N ALA A 4 17.80 47.39 -12.60
CA ALA A 4 18.19 46.27 -11.77
C ALA A 4 18.51 45.08 -12.68
N GLY A 5 19.80 44.73 -12.78
CA GLY A 5 20.25 43.48 -13.36
C GLY A 5 19.72 42.32 -12.54
N VAL A 6 18.70 41.64 -13.07
CA VAL A 6 18.27 40.33 -12.57
C VAL A 6 19.39 39.35 -12.89
N ASP A 7 20.01 38.80 -11.84
CA ASP A 7 21.11 37.84 -11.89
C ASP A 7 20.69 36.54 -12.60
N ASP A 8 20.96 36.48 -13.91
CA ASP A 8 20.75 35.33 -14.81
C ASP A 8 21.70 34.14 -14.50
N SER A 9 22.64 34.34 -13.56
CA SER A 9 23.70 33.41 -13.18
C SER A 9 23.25 32.28 -12.24
N THR A 10 22.09 32.41 -11.60
CA THR A 10 21.56 31.42 -10.63
C THR A 10 20.60 30.40 -11.26
N VAL A 11 20.01 30.69 -12.41
CA VAL A 11 19.04 29.80 -13.09
C VAL A 11 19.75 28.69 -13.89
N ALA A 12 20.87 29.01 -14.54
CA ALA A 12 21.69 28.06 -15.29
C ALA A 12 22.20 26.84 -14.48
N PRO A 13 22.73 26.99 -13.25
CA PRO A 13 23.21 25.85 -12.45
C PRO A 13 22.08 25.00 -11.86
N LEU A 14 20.85 25.53 -11.77
CA LEU A 14 19.66 24.78 -11.37
C LEU A 14 19.14 23.93 -12.55
N CYS A 15 19.05 24.52 -13.74
CA CYS A 15 18.63 23.80 -14.95
C CYS A 15 19.58 22.62 -15.28
N GLY A 16 20.90 22.82 -15.14
CA GLY A 16 21.88 21.75 -15.33
C GLY A 16 21.70 20.58 -14.36
N ARG A 17 21.59 20.86 -13.05
CA ARG A 17 21.37 19.84 -12.02
C ARG A 17 20.01 19.15 -12.12
N LEU A 18 18.97 19.87 -12.56
CA LEU A 18 17.65 19.31 -12.85
C LEU A 18 17.69 18.35 -14.03
N ARG A 19 18.39 18.72 -15.11
CA ARG A 19 18.54 17.88 -16.30
C ARG A 19 19.39 16.64 -16.05
N GLU A 20 20.36 16.71 -15.15
CA GLU A 20 21.20 15.57 -14.77
C GLU A 20 20.46 14.61 -13.82
N ASN A 21 19.60 15.13 -12.95
CA ASN A 21 18.85 14.34 -11.97
C ASN A 21 17.37 14.09 -12.34
N TRP A 22 16.97 14.36 -13.59
CA TRP A 22 15.58 14.27 -14.03
C TRP A 22 14.98 12.88 -13.80
N TRP A 23 15.79 11.84 -13.97
CA TRP A 23 15.37 10.45 -13.81
C TRP A 23 15.06 10.12 -12.34
N ARG A 24 15.80 10.71 -11.39
CA ARG A 24 15.54 10.58 -9.95
C ARG A 24 14.19 11.22 -9.62
N LEU A 25 13.96 12.42 -10.14
CA LEU A 25 12.71 13.14 -9.94
C LEU A 25 11.52 12.40 -10.55
N ALA A 26 11.67 11.82 -11.74
CA ALA A 26 10.63 11.04 -12.39
C ALA A 26 10.24 9.80 -11.57
N LEU A 27 11.23 9.05 -11.06
CA LEU A 27 10.97 7.88 -10.21
C LEU A 27 10.31 8.26 -8.88
N ILE A 28 10.79 9.31 -8.23
CA ILE A 28 10.22 9.81 -6.97
C ILE A 28 8.79 10.28 -7.21
N ALA A 29 8.54 11.09 -8.24
CA ALA A 29 7.22 11.60 -8.58
C ALA A 29 6.25 10.45 -8.88
N ALA A 30 6.65 9.47 -9.70
CA ALA A 30 5.80 8.31 -9.99
C ALA A 30 5.44 7.53 -8.72
N THR A 31 6.42 7.31 -7.84
CA THR A 31 6.19 6.57 -6.58
C THR A 31 5.28 7.34 -5.62
N LEU A 32 5.48 8.66 -5.50
CA LEU A 32 4.63 9.52 -4.67
C LEU A 32 3.20 9.62 -5.21
N VAL A 33 3.03 9.66 -6.53
CA VAL A 33 1.70 9.64 -7.15
C VAL A 33 0.98 8.34 -6.80
N MET A 34 1.63 7.18 -6.96
CA MET A 34 1.03 5.90 -6.56
C MET A 34 0.71 5.85 -5.06
N ALA A 35 1.62 6.33 -4.21
CA ALA A 35 1.39 6.37 -2.76
C ALA A 35 0.25 7.32 -2.37
N ALA A 36 0.06 8.43 -3.09
CA ALA A 36 -1.05 9.35 -2.88
C ALA A 36 -2.39 8.73 -3.27
N PHE A 37 -2.42 7.87 -4.30
CA PHE A 37 -3.62 7.10 -4.63
C PHE A 37 -3.92 6.04 -3.56
N ALA A 38 -2.90 5.41 -2.98
CA ALA A 38 -3.01 4.41 -1.91
C ALA A 38 -3.14 4.98 -0.48
N TRP A 39 -3.61 6.22 -0.31
CA TRP A 39 -3.60 6.95 0.98
C TRP A 39 -4.39 6.28 2.12
N TYR A 40 -5.32 5.37 1.81
CA TYR A 40 -6.10 4.60 2.79
C TYR A 40 -5.28 3.50 3.49
N GLU A 41 -4.10 3.15 2.97
CA GLU A 41 -3.16 2.22 3.59
C GLU A 41 -1.80 2.88 3.81
N PRO A 42 -1.68 3.79 4.80
CA PRO A 42 -0.49 4.62 4.98
C PRO A 42 0.78 3.80 5.24
N LEU A 43 0.66 2.64 5.89
CA LEU A 43 1.79 1.74 6.11
C LEU A 43 2.32 1.19 4.79
N VAL A 44 1.47 0.63 3.93
CA VAL A 44 1.87 0.05 2.63
C VAL A 44 2.49 1.14 1.74
N ALA A 45 1.89 2.33 1.73
CA ALA A 45 2.43 3.50 1.01
C ALA A 45 3.82 3.90 1.51
N VAL A 46 4.05 3.96 2.82
CA VAL A 46 5.36 4.33 3.38
C VAL A 46 6.42 3.28 3.05
N PHE A 47 6.11 1.99 3.20
CA PHE A 47 7.07 0.92 2.92
C PHE A 47 7.43 0.79 1.44
N THR A 48 6.57 1.22 0.53
CA THR A 48 6.84 1.26 -0.92
C THR A 48 7.63 2.49 -1.34
N VAL A 49 7.42 3.64 -0.68
CA VAL A 49 8.10 4.91 -0.99
C VAL A 49 9.54 4.96 -0.44
N ILE A 50 9.78 4.50 0.79
CA ILE A 50 11.09 4.59 1.45
C ILE A 50 12.23 3.96 0.61
N PRO A 51 12.07 2.75 0.04
CA PRO A 51 13.06 2.12 -0.84
C PRO A 51 13.50 3.02 -2.00
N VAL A 52 12.53 3.60 -2.71
CA VAL A 52 12.78 4.41 -3.91
C VAL A 52 13.47 5.72 -3.53
N LEU A 53 13.02 6.38 -2.45
CA LEU A 53 13.65 7.60 -1.94
C LEU A 53 15.09 7.35 -1.51
N THR A 54 15.31 6.29 -0.74
CA THR A 54 16.64 5.95 -0.20
C THR A 54 17.61 5.63 -1.34
N TRP A 55 17.13 4.92 -2.37
CA TRP A 55 17.91 4.63 -3.57
C TRP A 55 18.25 5.89 -4.38
N CYS A 56 17.25 6.73 -4.67
CA CYS A 56 17.40 7.91 -5.51
C CYS A 56 18.19 9.05 -4.84
N TRP A 57 18.11 9.21 -3.52
CA TRP A 57 18.83 10.28 -2.80
C TRP A 57 20.22 9.88 -2.34
N GLY A 58 20.41 8.65 -1.85
CA GLY A 58 21.64 8.30 -1.12
C GLY A 58 22.60 7.37 -1.87
N LEU A 59 22.09 6.49 -2.73
CA LEU A 59 22.83 5.28 -3.12
C LEU A 59 23.24 5.26 -4.59
N ALA A 60 22.37 5.71 -5.49
CA ALA A 60 22.67 5.67 -6.91
C ALA A 60 23.77 6.67 -7.29
N ARG A 61 24.92 6.14 -7.73
CA ARG A 61 26.05 6.95 -8.24
C ARG A 61 26.11 7.00 -9.76
N SER A 62 25.60 5.99 -10.44
CA SER A 62 25.55 5.91 -11.90
C SER A 62 24.12 6.08 -12.42
N ASP A 63 23.94 6.86 -13.49
CA ASP A 63 22.62 7.01 -14.14
C ASP A 63 22.07 5.68 -14.63
N ARG A 64 22.92 4.82 -15.21
CA ARG A 64 22.48 3.53 -15.76
C ARG A 64 22.04 2.56 -14.67
N THR A 65 22.84 2.38 -13.63
CA THR A 65 22.50 1.46 -12.53
C THR A 65 21.39 2.03 -11.67
N GLY A 66 21.41 3.35 -11.44
CA GLY A 66 20.40 4.10 -10.70
C GLY A 66 19.01 3.96 -11.33
N THR A 67 18.90 4.16 -12.64
CA THR A 67 17.64 4.00 -13.38
C THR A 67 17.15 2.56 -13.40
N VAL A 68 18.02 1.57 -13.65
CA VAL A 68 17.61 0.15 -13.69
C VAL A 68 17.09 -0.30 -12.33
N VAL A 69 17.84 -0.08 -11.25
CA VAL A 69 17.42 -0.49 -9.90
C VAL A 69 16.20 0.30 -9.44
N GLY A 70 16.18 1.61 -9.72
CA GLY A 70 15.03 2.45 -9.41
C GLY A 70 13.75 2.01 -10.14
N ALA A 71 13.85 1.60 -11.41
CA ALA A 71 12.74 1.05 -12.17
C ALA A 71 12.27 -0.30 -11.63
N ILE A 72 13.19 -1.16 -11.16
CA ILE A 72 12.82 -2.43 -10.50
C ILE A 72 12.05 -2.16 -9.20
N LEU A 73 12.52 -1.22 -8.37
CA LEU A 73 11.84 -0.83 -7.15
C LEU A 73 10.46 -0.21 -7.44
N LEU A 74 10.37 0.62 -8.48
CA LEU A 74 9.10 1.19 -8.94
C LEU A 74 8.13 0.11 -9.43
N ALA A 75 8.62 -0.88 -10.19
CA ALA A 75 7.81 -2.00 -10.67
C ALA A 75 7.28 -2.85 -9.50
N LEU A 76 8.09 -3.07 -8.46
CA LEU A 76 7.64 -3.74 -7.24
C LEU A 76 6.59 -2.91 -6.48
N ALA A 77 6.80 -1.60 -6.34
CA ALA A 77 5.83 -0.71 -5.73
C ALA A 77 4.51 -0.73 -6.51
N ALA A 78 4.57 -0.69 -7.85
CA ALA A 78 3.42 -0.78 -8.72
C ALA A 78 2.69 -2.12 -8.57
N TRP A 79 3.43 -3.24 -8.55
CA TRP A 79 2.85 -4.58 -8.35
C TRP A 79 2.12 -4.72 -7.01
N ILE A 80 2.55 -4.00 -5.97
CA ILE A 80 1.93 -4.04 -4.65
C ILE A 80 0.72 -3.10 -4.58
N LEU A 81 0.87 -1.86 -5.04
CA LEU A 81 -0.14 -0.80 -4.88
C LEU A 81 -1.28 -0.94 -5.90
N LEU A 82 -0.99 -1.17 -7.18
CA LEU A 82 -2.04 -1.16 -8.21
C LEU A 82 -3.13 -2.21 -7.99
N PRO A 83 -2.82 -3.49 -7.68
CA PRO A 83 -3.88 -4.47 -7.45
C PRO A 83 -4.77 -4.11 -6.27
N ARG A 84 -4.19 -3.55 -5.20
CA ARG A 84 -4.94 -3.10 -4.02
C ARG A 84 -5.84 -1.92 -4.34
N ASP A 85 -5.30 -0.93 -5.07
CA ASP A 85 -6.05 0.26 -5.47
C ASP A 85 -7.20 -0.07 -6.42
N LEU A 86 -6.97 -0.99 -7.35
CA LEU A 86 -7.98 -1.48 -8.28
C LEU A 86 -8.98 -2.45 -7.61
N GLY A 87 -8.80 -2.78 -6.33
CA GLY A 87 -9.67 -3.72 -5.62
C GLY A 87 -9.57 -5.16 -6.13
N LEU A 88 -8.49 -5.49 -6.83
CA LEU A 88 -8.19 -6.86 -7.21
C LEU A 88 -7.95 -7.67 -5.95
N SER A 89 -8.37 -8.93 -6.00
CA SER A 89 -8.24 -9.87 -4.89
C SER A 89 -7.85 -11.25 -5.40
N GLY A 90 -7.42 -12.10 -4.47
CA GLY A 90 -6.97 -13.46 -4.76
C GLY A 90 -5.54 -13.72 -4.33
N GLN A 91 -5.08 -14.95 -4.57
CA GLN A 91 -3.78 -15.48 -4.11
C GLN A 91 -2.56 -14.78 -4.70
N TRP A 92 -2.76 -13.91 -5.71
CA TRP A 92 -1.69 -13.16 -6.36
C TRP A 92 -1.55 -11.74 -5.81
N VAL A 93 -2.48 -11.29 -4.98
CA VAL A 93 -2.44 -9.97 -4.35
C VAL A 93 -1.69 -10.10 -3.02
N PRO A 94 -0.51 -9.45 -2.87
CA PRO A 94 0.28 -9.53 -1.65
C PRO A 94 -0.55 -9.07 -0.45
N SER A 95 -0.56 -9.83 0.64
CA SER A 95 -1.19 -9.42 1.91
C SER A 95 -0.41 -8.29 2.59
N VAL A 96 -1.00 -7.60 3.57
CA VAL A 96 -0.27 -6.55 4.31
C VAL A 96 0.96 -7.14 4.98
N PHE A 97 0.86 -8.37 5.47
CA PHE A 97 1.99 -9.14 6.03
C PHE A 97 3.05 -9.42 4.98
N ASP A 98 2.66 -9.83 3.77
CA ASP A 98 3.62 -10.09 2.71
C ASP A 98 4.40 -8.82 2.36
N VAL A 99 3.73 -7.67 2.35
CA VAL A 99 4.38 -6.37 2.12
C VAL A 99 5.33 -6.05 3.28
N CYS A 100 4.89 -6.08 4.53
CA CYS A 100 5.74 -5.73 5.67
C CYS A 100 6.93 -6.68 5.85
N LEU A 101 6.77 -7.96 5.51
CA LEU A 101 7.81 -8.97 5.69
C LEU A 101 8.75 -9.07 4.48
N PHE A 102 8.21 -9.21 3.27
CA PHE A 102 9.02 -9.50 2.08
C PHE A 102 9.51 -8.25 1.35
N LEU A 103 8.77 -7.14 1.34
CA LEU A 103 9.21 -5.94 0.63
C LEU A 103 10.54 -5.39 1.17
N PRO A 104 10.77 -5.32 2.49
CA PRO A 104 12.06 -4.87 3.04
C PRO A 104 13.21 -5.81 2.67
N ILE A 105 12.97 -7.12 2.68
CA ILE A 105 13.96 -8.15 2.32
C ILE A 105 14.31 -8.04 0.83
N LEU A 106 13.31 -8.01 -0.05
CA LEU A 106 13.49 -7.88 -1.50
C LEU A 106 14.19 -6.57 -1.84
N THR A 107 13.77 -5.46 -1.24
CA THR A 107 14.42 -4.15 -1.39
C THR A 107 15.89 -4.23 -1.01
N ALA A 108 16.20 -4.81 0.15
CA ALA A 108 17.58 -4.94 0.61
C ALA A 108 18.43 -5.76 -0.37
N VAL A 109 17.90 -6.88 -0.89
CA VAL A 109 18.59 -7.71 -1.89
C VAL A 109 18.83 -6.94 -3.19
N ILE A 110 17.81 -6.29 -3.73
CA ILE A 110 17.87 -5.54 -4.99
C ILE A 110 18.88 -4.40 -4.90
N CYS A 111 18.82 -3.63 -3.83
CA CYS A 111 19.76 -2.53 -3.61
C CYS A 111 21.19 -3.05 -3.38
N LEU A 112 21.38 -4.17 -2.67
CA LEU A 112 22.70 -4.76 -2.45
C LEU A 112 23.33 -5.28 -3.76
N VAL A 113 22.53 -5.86 -4.66
CA VAL A 113 22.97 -6.24 -6.01
C VAL A 113 23.37 -5.01 -6.81
N GLY A 114 22.57 -3.93 -6.76
CA GLY A 114 22.89 -2.67 -7.42
C GLY A 114 24.22 -2.06 -6.95
N ILE A 115 24.44 -2.00 -5.64
CA ILE A 115 25.67 -1.48 -5.03
C ILE A 115 26.89 -2.34 -5.38
N ARG A 116 26.71 -3.67 -5.42
CA ARG A 116 27.78 -4.60 -5.83
C ARG A 116 28.18 -4.39 -7.28
N GLY A 117 27.20 -4.10 -8.16
CA GLY A 117 27.45 -3.70 -9.54
C GLY A 117 28.24 -2.40 -9.68
N GLU A 118 28.08 -1.46 -8.75
CA GLU A 118 28.81 -0.18 -8.73
C GLU A 118 30.20 -0.25 -8.05
N ARG A 119 30.65 -1.43 -7.55
CA ARG A 119 31.92 -1.61 -6.79
C ARG A 119 32.10 -0.61 -5.62
N SER A 120 31.01 -0.13 -5.04
CA SER A 120 31.07 0.81 -3.92
C SER A 120 31.36 0.07 -2.60
N ARG A 121 32.50 0.37 -1.97
CA ARG A 121 32.91 -0.17 -0.66
C ARG A 121 32.59 0.84 0.44
N GLY A 122 31.50 0.65 1.19
CA GLY A 122 31.38 1.23 2.52
C GLY A 122 29.97 1.62 2.96
N LEU A 123 29.55 1.07 4.12
CA LEU A 123 28.41 1.42 5.00
C LEU A 123 26.92 1.18 4.60
N PRO A 124 26.49 0.85 3.35
CA PRO A 124 25.06 0.73 3.06
C PRO A 124 24.41 -0.50 3.73
N ALA A 125 25.21 -1.52 4.04
CA ALA A 125 24.71 -2.76 4.63
C ALA A 125 24.00 -2.55 5.99
N ILE A 126 24.47 -1.59 6.80
CA ILE A 126 23.86 -1.29 8.11
C ILE A 126 22.46 -0.67 7.93
N GLY A 127 22.31 0.23 6.95
CA GLY A 127 21.01 0.84 6.63
C GLY A 127 19.98 -0.19 6.14
N PHE A 128 20.41 -1.16 5.33
CA PHE A 128 19.54 -2.25 4.88
C PHE A 128 19.17 -3.23 5.98
N CYS A 129 20.10 -3.58 6.86
CA CYS A 129 19.80 -4.39 8.04
C CYS A 129 18.80 -3.67 8.95
N ALA A 130 18.97 -2.37 9.19
CA ALA A 130 18.02 -1.59 9.99
C ALA A 130 16.63 -1.52 9.33
N PHE A 131 16.56 -1.32 8.01
CA PHE A 131 15.30 -1.32 7.27
C PHE A 131 14.60 -2.69 7.28
N ALA A 132 15.37 -3.77 7.10
CA ALA A 132 14.84 -5.14 7.18
C ALA A 132 14.35 -5.48 8.59
N VAL A 133 15.08 -5.07 9.64
CA VAL A 133 14.67 -5.25 11.04
C VAL A 133 13.43 -4.43 11.37
N ALA A 134 13.35 -3.18 10.91
CA ALA A 134 12.16 -2.35 11.09
C ALA A 134 10.94 -2.96 10.38
N GLY A 135 11.13 -3.47 9.16
CA GLY A 135 10.12 -4.20 8.42
C GLY A 135 9.63 -5.46 9.15
N LEU A 136 10.55 -6.28 9.64
CA LEU A 136 10.24 -7.46 10.45
C LEU A 136 9.51 -7.11 11.74
N ALA A 137 9.95 -6.07 12.46
CA ALA A 137 9.30 -5.63 13.68
C ALA A 137 7.87 -5.13 13.42
N LEU A 138 7.66 -4.37 12.34
CA LEU A 138 6.32 -3.90 11.98
C LEU A 138 5.43 -5.02 11.43
N GLY A 139 5.99 -5.96 10.67
CA GLY A 139 5.32 -7.17 10.23
C GLY A 139 4.88 -8.04 11.41
N GLY A 140 5.74 -8.18 12.42
CA GLY A 140 5.42 -8.87 13.67
C GLY A 140 4.34 -8.14 14.48
N TYR A 141 4.46 -6.81 14.63
CA TYR A 141 3.45 -6.00 15.31
C TYR A 141 2.08 -6.10 14.63
N THR A 142 2.02 -5.95 13.31
CA THR A 142 0.77 -6.08 12.55
C THR A 142 0.21 -7.50 12.62
N ALA A 143 1.04 -8.54 12.59
CA ALA A 143 0.60 -9.92 12.79
C ALA A 143 -0.04 -10.14 14.17
N VAL A 144 0.50 -9.54 15.23
CA VAL A 144 -0.09 -9.60 16.57
C VAL A 144 -1.45 -8.89 16.59
N TRP A 145 -1.55 -7.67 16.05
CA TRP A 145 -2.82 -6.94 15.98
C TRP A 145 -3.91 -7.68 15.21
N TYR A 146 -3.55 -8.33 14.11
CA TYR A 146 -4.49 -9.15 13.34
C TYR A 146 -4.84 -10.45 14.06
N SER A 147 -3.92 -11.04 14.82
CA SER A 147 -4.24 -12.20 15.68
C SER A 147 -5.18 -11.84 16.83
N GLU A 148 -5.16 -10.57 17.26
CA GLU A 148 -6.12 -10.00 18.21
C GLU A 148 -7.43 -9.55 17.52
N GLY A 149 -7.53 -9.72 16.20
CA GLY A 149 -8.73 -9.53 15.41
C GLY A 149 -9.00 -8.09 14.97
N ASP A 150 -8.03 -7.17 15.00
CA ASP A 150 -8.23 -5.85 14.38
C ASP A 150 -8.16 -5.96 12.85
N THR A 151 -9.32 -5.91 12.20
CA THR A 151 -9.44 -6.11 10.75
C THR A 151 -9.09 -4.86 9.92
N GLY A 152 -8.81 -3.69 10.51
CA GLY A 152 -8.49 -2.49 9.72
C GLY A 152 -9.55 -2.16 8.64
N ASN A 153 -9.16 -1.50 7.54
CA ASN A 153 -10.07 -1.07 6.45
C ASN A 153 -10.28 -2.13 5.34
N GLU A 154 -9.56 -3.26 5.38
CA GLU A 154 -9.54 -4.34 4.39
C GLU A 154 -9.62 -3.92 2.91
N GLY A 155 -9.13 -2.75 2.54
CA GLY A 155 -9.25 -2.22 1.17
C GLY A 155 -10.70 -2.08 0.67
N VAL A 156 -11.68 -2.01 1.56
CA VAL A 156 -13.11 -1.83 1.23
C VAL A 156 -13.51 -0.35 1.29
N TRP A 157 -12.67 0.48 1.89
CA TRP A 157 -12.74 1.93 1.81
C TRP A 157 -12.03 2.47 0.56
N PRO A 158 -12.58 3.50 -0.11
CA PRO A 158 -13.86 4.17 0.17
C PRO A 158 -15.06 3.29 -0.18
N GLY A 159 -16.17 3.45 0.57
CA GLY A 159 -17.42 2.73 0.29
C GLY A 159 -18.02 3.04 -1.08
N PRO A 160 -19.02 2.25 -1.53
CA PRO A 160 -19.59 2.39 -2.86
C PRO A 160 -20.15 3.80 -3.11
N SER A 161 -19.94 4.31 -4.32
CA SER A 161 -20.42 5.63 -4.72
C SER A 161 -21.93 5.75 -4.53
N GLY A 162 -22.36 6.83 -3.86
CA GLY A 162 -23.78 7.10 -3.63
C GLY A 162 -24.37 6.42 -2.39
N LEU A 163 -23.57 5.71 -1.59
CA LEU A 163 -23.93 5.37 -0.21
C LEU A 163 -23.13 6.24 0.76
N ARG A 164 -23.80 6.78 1.76
CA ARG A 164 -23.13 7.41 2.91
C ARG A 164 -22.73 6.29 3.86
N VAL A 165 -21.43 6.11 4.00
CA VAL A 165 -20.85 5.12 4.89
C VAL A 165 -20.44 5.77 6.19
N VAL A 166 -20.89 5.20 7.31
CA VAL A 166 -20.54 5.59 8.66
C VAL A 166 -19.93 4.38 9.35
N GLU A 167 -18.82 4.63 10.03
CA GLU A 167 -18.18 3.61 10.84
C GLU A 167 -19.03 3.36 12.10
N GLY A 168 -19.46 2.12 12.29
CA GLY A 168 -20.28 1.69 13.42
C GLY A 168 -19.44 1.41 14.66
N GLU A 169 -20.06 0.82 15.68
CA GLU A 169 -19.34 0.41 16.88
C GLU A 169 -18.32 -0.70 16.56
N ARG A 170 -17.17 -0.61 17.23
CA ARG A 170 -16.12 -1.62 17.18
C ARG A 170 -16.29 -2.53 18.38
N GLU A 171 -16.77 -3.75 18.14
CA GLU A 171 -17.02 -4.72 19.20
C GLU A 171 -15.82 -5.65 19.34
N GLY A 172 -15.19 -5.63 20.52
CA GLY A 172 -14.05 -6.49 20.87
C GLY A 172 -14.43 -7.58 21.85
N GLY A 173 -14.00 -8.82 21.57
CA GLY A 173 -14.16 -9.96 22.47
C GLY A 173 -12.95 -10.90 22.45
N SER A 174 -13.02 -11.98 23.23
CA SER A 174 -11.95 -12.99 23.34
C SER A 174 -11.64 -13.75 22.02
N GLY A 175 -12.41 -13.52 20.96
CA GLY A 175 -12.24 -14.13 19.64
C GLY A 175 -11.91 -13.14 18.52
N GLY A 176 -11.63 -11.87 18.85
CA GLY A 176 -11.28 -10.82 17.88
C GLY A 176 -12.11 -9.56 18.00
N PHE A 177 -11.80 -8.55 17.17
CA PHE A 177 -12.61 -7.36 16.99
C PHE A 177 -13.45 -7.48 15.71
N SER A 178 -14.77 -7.40 15.85
CA SER A 178 -15.62 -7.17 14.69
C SER A 178 -15.78 -5.67 14.49
N ARG A 179 -15.60 -5.22 13.26
CA ARG A 179 -15.90 -3.84 12.87
C ARG A 179 -17.26 -3.83 12.21
N GLN A 180 -18.10 -2.87 12.59
CA GLN A 180 -19.38 -2.65 11.94
C GLN A 180 -19.32 -1.41 11.05
N LEU A 181 -20.04 -1.46 9.95
CA LEU A 181 -20.13 -0.38 8.98
C LEU A 181 -21.58 -0.23 8.56
N ASP A 182 -22.14 0.96 8.82
CA ASP A 182 -23.51 1.28 8.45
C ASP A 182 -23.47 2.12 7.16
N ALA A 183 -24.09 1.62 6.10
CA ALA A 183 -24.20 2.31 4.83
C ALA A 183 -25.66 2.70 4.55
N THR A 184 -25.88 3.95 4.20
CA THR A 184 -27.21 4.53 3.96
C THR A 184 -27.32 5.14 2.57
N GLY A 185 -28.45 4.91 1.89
CA GLY A 185 -28.73 5.41 0.54
C GLY A 185 -29.68 4.52 -0.23
N ASP A 186 -30.11 4.94 -1.41
CA ASP A 186 -31.06 4.16 -2.23
C ASP A 186 -30.47 2.81 -2.63
N ARG A 187 -31.24 1.73 -2.41
CA ARG A 187 -30.83 0.34 -2.70
C ARG A 187 -29.50 0.00 -2.02
N ALA A 188 -29.36 0.40 -0.75
CA ALA A 188 -28.14 0.21 0.01
C ALA A 188 -27.73 -1.27 0.11
N PRO A 189 -28.63 -2.21 0.41
CA PRO A 189 -28.30 -3.64 0.43
C PRO A 189 -27.73 -4.16 -0.90
N GLU A 190 -28.39 -3.86 -2.02
CA GLU A 190 -28.00 -4.35 -3.33
C GLU A 190 -26.67 -3.74 -3.77
N ARG A 191 -26.53 -2.41 -3.63
CA ARG A 191 -25.28 -1.71 -3.98
C ARG A 191 -24.10 -2.18 -3.15
N MET A 192 -24.32 -2.50 -1.87
CA MET A 192 -23.27 -3.01 -1.01
C MET A 192 -22.85 -4.42 -1.44
N ARG A 193 -23.81 -5.32 -1.73
CA ARG A 193 -23.49 -6.67 -2.25
C ARG A 193 -22.74 -6.62 -3.57
N ASP A 194 -23.19 -5.78 -4.51
CA ASP A 194 -22.53 -5.59 -5.81
C ASP A 194 -21.10 -5.07 -5.60
N TYR A 195 -20.94 -4.08 -4.72
CA TYR A 195 -19.63 -3.54 -4.37
C TYR A 195 -18.69 -4.58 -3.78
N LEU A 196 -19.16 -5.38 -2.82
CA LEU A 196 -18.35 -6.44 -2.20
C LEU A 196 -18.00 -7.54 -3.21
N SER A 197 -18.93 -7.90 -4.09
CA SER A 197 -18.65 -8.84 -5.18
C SER A 197 -17.58 -8.30 -6.14
N SER A 198 -17.61 -7.00 -6.46
CA SER A 198 -16.60 -6.36 -7.31
C SER A 198 -15.21 -6.32 -6.66
N ARG A 199 -15.15 -6.38 -5.33
CA ARG A 199 -13.92 -6.50 -4.53
C ARG A 199 -13.51 -7.96 -4.28
N GLY A 200 -14.20 -8.91 -4.90
CA GLY A 200 -13.95 -10.35 -4.87
C GLY A 200 -14.36 -11.07 -3.58
N PHE A 201 -15.32 -10.50 -2.85
CA PHE A 201 -16.04 -11.29 -1.85
C PHE A 201 -17.02 -12.23 -2.55
N SER A 202 -17.00 -13.49 -2.15
CA SER A 202 -17.86 -14.54 -2.72
C SER A 202 -18.55 -15.33 -1.62
N SER A 203 -19.77 -15.81 -1.89
CA SER A 203 -20.49 -16.66 -0.94
C SER A 203 -19.74 -17.96 -0.71
N GLN A 204 -19.67 -18.41 0.54
CA GLN A 204 -18.99 -19.65 0.91
C GLN A 204 -19.86 -20.92 0.80
N GLY A 205 -21.09 -20.78 0.29
CA GLY A 205 -22.06 -21.86 0.10
C GLY A 205 -23.49 -21.35 0.19
N ASP A 206 -24.49 -22.14 -0.20
CA ASP A 206 -25.89 -21.71 -0.25
C ASP A 206 -26.48 -21.37 1.14
N ASP A 207 -25.92 -21.92 2.22
CA ASP A 207 -26.45 -21.77 3.59
C ASP A 207 -25.71 -20.74 4.46
N SER A 208 -24.65 -20.11 3.96
CA SER A 208 -23.88 -19.14 4.73
C SER A 208 -24.29 -17.71 4.36
N PRO A 209 -24.79 -16.89 5.32
CA PRO A 209 -25.05 -15.47 5.06
C PRO A 209 -23.75 -14.66 4.89
N SER A 210 -22.59 -15.29 5.10
CA SER A 210 -21.30 -14.65 5.00
C SER A 210 -20.69 -14.77 3.61
N ILE A 211 -20.15 -13.65 3.15
CA ILE A 211 -19.33 -13.56 1.95
C ILE A 211 -17.88 -13.36 2.36
N CYS A 212 -16.96 -14.09 1.73
CA CYS A 212 -15.56 -14.10 2.14
C CYS A 212 -14.63 -13.81 0.96
N ARG A 213 -13.46 -13.26 1.31
CA ARG A 213 -12.35 -12.98 0.41
C ARG A 213 -11.07 -13.54 1.02
N VAL A 214 -10.24 -14.15 0.20
CA VAL A 214 -8.92 -14.66 0.61
C VAL A 214 -7.85 -13.82 -0.07
N ASN A 215 -6.94 -13.28 0.74
CA ASN A 215 -5.84 -12.45 0.30
C ASN A 215 -4.50 -13.07 0.74
N GLY A 216 -3.43 -12.75 0.04
CA GLY A 216 -2.07 -13.14 0.40
C GLY A 216 -1.44 -14.17 -0.52
N VAL A 217 -0.13 -14.02 -0.70
CA VAL A 217 0.71 -14.87 -1.55
C VAL A 217 1.45 -15.91 -0.70
N VAL A 218 2.08 -15.48 0.40
CA VAL A 218 2.81 -16.39 1.31
C VAL A 218 2.03 -16.62 2.59
N LEU A 219 1.53 -15.54 3.20
CA LEU A 219 0.60 -15.62 4.32
C LEU A 219 -0.81 -15.31 3.83
N THR A 220 -1.58 -16.36 3.59
CA THR A 220 -3.00 -16.23 3.24
C THR A 220 -3.81 -15.91 4.48
N TYR A 221 -4.64 -14.87 4.40
CA TYR A 221 -5.66 -14.58 5.41
C TYR A 221 -7.02 -14.47 4.74
N LYS A 222 -8.05 -14.88 5.47
CA LYS A 222 -9.44 -14.87 5.01
C LYS A 222 -10.17 -13.77 5.75
N VAL A 223 -10.93 -12.97 5.03
CA VAL A 223 -11.80 -11.94 5.58
C VAL A 223 -13.22 -12.30 5.18
N CYS A 224 -14.13 -12.33 6.13
CA CYS A 224 -15.55 -12.56 5.87
C CYS A 224 -16.38 -11.37 6.32
N ALA A 225 -17.50 -11.18 5.65
CA ALA A 225 -18.46 -10.12 5.91
C ALA A 225 -19.88 -10.69 5.95
N VAL A 226 -20.72 -10.23 6.89
CA VAL A 226 -22.17 -10.42 6.85
C VAL A 226 -22.75 -9.09 6.43
N VAL A 227 -23.69 -9.14 5.48
CA VAL A 227 -24.48 -7.99 5.05
C VAL A 227 -25.89 -8.15 5.63
N GLU A 228 -26.20 -7.37 6.67
CA GLU A 228 -27.50 -7.33 7.33
C GLU A 228 -28.37 -6.22 6.74
N ASP A 229 -29.54 -6.62 6.23
CA ASP A 229 -30.51 -5.70 5.62
C ASP A 229 -31.40 -5.12 6.70
N ILE A 230 -31.08 -3.89 7.15
CA ILE A 230 -31.91 -3.18 8.14
C ILE A 230 -33.14 -2.57 7.45
N SER A 231 -32.95 -1.98 6.27
CA SER A 231 -34.03 -1.43 5.46
C SER A 231 -33.62 -1.34 3.98
N PRO A 232 -34.55 -1.03 3.06
CA PRO A 232 -34.19 -0.79 1.64
C PRO A 232 -33.20 0.36 1.44
N THR A 233 -33.02 1.23 2.44
CA THR A 233 -32.12 2.38 2.39
C THR A 233 -30.97 2.32 3.38
N MET A 234 -30.85 1.23 4.15
CA MET A 234 -29.83 1.08 5.18
C MET A 234 -29.38 -0.37 5.26
N VAL A 235 -28.06 -0.57 5.23
CA VAL A 235 -27.42 -1.87 5.38
C VAL A 235 -26.31 -1.79 6.41
N ARG A 236 -26.17 -2.84 7.20
CA ARG A 236 -25.08 -3.01 8.16
C ARG A 236 -24.15 -4.10 7.66
N VAL A 237 -22.86 -3.82 7.68
CA VAL A 237 -21.82 -4.78 7.30
C VAL A 237 -20.93 -5.03 8.50
N SER A 238 -20.86 -6.28 8.95
CA SER A 238 -19.97 -6.72 10.02
C SER A 238 -18.83 -7.57 9.44
N TRP A 239 -17.62 -7.34 9.93
CA TRP A 239 -16.38 -7.98 9.44
C TRP A 239 -15.78 -8.91 10.48
N TRP A 240 -15.23 -10.04 10.05
CA TRP A 240 -14.36 -10.91 10.86
C TRP A 240 -13.30 -11.60 9.99
N ILE A 241 -12.21 -12.03 10.63
CA ILE A 241 -11.09 -12.76 10.03
C ILE A 241 -11.11 -14.21 10.51
#